data_AF-A0A7S1NUK7-F1
#
_entry.id   AF-A0A7S1NUK7-F1
#
_cell.length_a   1.000
_cell.length_b   1.000
_cell.length_c   1.000
_cell.angle_alpha   90.00
_cell.angle_beta   90.00
_cell.angle_gamma   90.00
#
_symmetry.space_group_name_H-M   'P 1'
#
loop_
_entity.id
_entity.type
_entity.pdbx_description
1 polymer ?
#
loop_
_entity_poly.entity_id
_entity_poly.type
_entity_poly.pdbx_seq_one_letter_code
_entity_poly.pdbx_strand_id
1 'polypeptide(L)'
;GKFDDAEALMAEAPALDPAALELFITTYGRHPEAVARLGPLVTRAGPRAITQAIASYAEAEDLGRVEILLKVMDSVSMGALEAEALNHLLVAYVQSRRLEDVATLLRRMKAAGMVPELGPLDGWVTATLGAGKVQLVEDLIGLLRDVGMCSAFLYEALILRQLESGALQNVLRTCEKLRDAGLTASPTCVDAVLEGCAKAGDLNQVKRIIGLLGTPSIHKLRWLVGWCASEGKVDEAEAMVALMQEAGVAPDTIIWRALYNGYRHRSDHLGAQNVLQRIRDTQAS
;
A
#
# COMPACT_ATOMS: atom_id res chain seq x y z
N GLY A 1 -34.44 -10.78 -30.30
CA GLY A 1 -35.28 -11.54 -29.35
C GLY A 1 -35.29 -13.04 -29.61
N LYS A 2 -34.76 -13.51 -30.75
CA LYS A 2 -34.47 -14.93 -30.98
C LYS A 2 -32.96 -15.10 -30.93
N PHE A 3 -32.51 -15.99 -30.04
CA PHE A 3 -31.11 -16.24 -29.73
C PHE A 3 -30.39 -16.84 -30.94
N ASP A 4 -31.03 -17.82 -31.59
CA ASP A 4 -30.45 -18.58 -32.70
C ASP A 4 -30.14 -17.68 -33.91
N ASP A 5 -30.96 -16.64 -34.15
CA ASP A 5 -30.74 -15.67 -35.23
C ASP A 5 -29.52 -14.77 -34.94
N ALA A 6 -29.32 -14.38 -33.67
CA ALA A 6 -28.17 -13.57 -33.28
C ALA A 6 -26.87 -14.38 -33.27
N GLU A 7 -26.94 -15.65 -32.86
CA GLU A 7 -25.83 -16.59 -32.90
C GLU A 7 -25.41 -16.89 -34.35
N ALA A 8 -26.36 -17.11 -35.26
CA ALA A 8 -26.10 -17.30 -36.68
C ALA A 8 -25.46 -16.06 -37.34
N LEU A 9 -25.97 -14.86 -37.04
CA LEU A 9 -25.40 -13.61 -37.55
C LEU A 9 -23.97 -13.36 -37.03
N MET A 10 -23.71 -13.67 -35.77
CA MET A 10 -22.35 -13.60 -35.24
C MET A 10 -21.48 -14.68 -35.86
N ALA A 11 -21.97 -15.92 -36.04
CA ALA A 11 -21.25 -17.03 -36.66
C ALA A 11 -20.81 -16.73 -38.11
N GLU A 12 -21.58 -15.94 -38.86
CA GLU A 12 -21.22 -15.53 -40.22
C GLU A 12 -20.22 -14.37 -40.29
N ALA A 13 -20.01 -13.64 -39.18
CA ALA A 13 -19.10 -12.50 -39.14
C ALA A 13 -17.61 -12.95 -39.15
N PRO A 14 -16.77 -12.38 -40.04
CA PRO A 14 -15.36 -12.76 -40.18
C PRO A 14 -14.48 -12.31 -39.00
N ALA A 15 -14.91 -11.28 -38.25
CA ALA A 15 -14.32 -10.85 -37.00
C ALA A 15 -15.44 -10.53 -35.99
N LEU A 16 -15.27 -10.94 -34.74
CA LEU A 16 -16.24 -10.63 -33.69
C LEU A 16 -16.05 -9.19 -33.23
N ASP A 17 -17.03 -8.32 -33.49
CA ASP A 17 -17.03 -6.95 -32.98
C ASP A 17 -17.21 -6.97 -31.45
N PRO A 18 -16.35 -6.28 -30.66
CA PRO A 18 -16.54 -6.09 -29.23
C PRO A 18 -17.96 -5.60 -28.85
N ALA A 19 -18.57 -4.74 -29.66
CA ALA A 19 -19.94 -4.26 -29.43
C ALA A 19 -20.99 -5.35 -29.64
N ALA A 20 -20.75 -6.29 -30.56
CA ALA A 20 -21.62 -7.44 -30.76
C ALA A 20 -21.50 -8.45 -29.62
N LEU A 21 -20.27 -8.70 -29.15
CA LEU A 21 -20.02 -9.51 -27.95
C LEU A 21 -20.69 -8.88 -26.72
N GLU A 22 -20.59 -7.55 -26.58
CA GLU A 22 -21.26 -6.82 -25.51
C GLU A 22 -22.77 -6.94 -25.57
N LEU A 23 -23.38 -6.65 -26.71
CA LEU A 23 -24.83 -6.75 -26.88
C LEU A 23 -25.32 -8.17 -26.57
N PHE A 24 -24.57 -9.19 -26.99
CA PHE A 24 -24.90 -10.58 -26.73
C PHE A 24 -24.81 -10.95 -25.25
N ILE A 25 -23.74 -10.57 -24.56
CA ILE A 25 -23.61 -10.78 -23.11
C ILE A 25 -24.72 -10.03 -22.36
N THR A 26 -25.05 -8.81 -22.80
CA THR A 26 -26.10 -7.98 -22.18
C THR A 26 -27.48 -8.62 -22.33
N THR A 27 -27.76 -9.21 -23.50
CA THR A 27 -29.07 -9.79 -23.82
C THR A 27 -29.24 -11.22 -23.30
N TYR A 28 -28.17 -12.00 -23.28
CA TYR A 28 -28.26 -13.43 -23.03
C TYR A 28 -27.34 -13.97 -21.94
N GLY A 29 -26.51 -13.14 -21.32
CA GLY A 29 -25.57 -13.57 -20.27
C GLY A 29 -26.20 -14.26 -19.07
N ARG A 30 -27.49 -14.01 -18.79
CA ARG A 30 -28.25 -14.67 -17.72
C ARG A 30 -28.89 -16.01 -18.13
N HIS A 31 -28.78 -16.40 -19.39
CA HIS A 31 -29.35 -17.65 -19.90
C HIS A 31 -28.53 -18.86 -19.38
N PRO A 32 -29.16 -19.97 -18.96
CA PRO A 32 -28.45 -21.15 -18.45
C PRO A 32 -27.44 -21.73 -19.46
N GLU A 33 -27.73 -21.57 -20.75
CA GLU A 33 -26.90 -22.05 -21.85
C GLU A 33 -25.90 -21.00 -22.38
N ALA A 34 -25.84 -19.81 -21.76
CA ALA A 34 -24.96 -18.74 -22.21
C ALA A 34 -23.50 -19.20 -22.31
N VAL A 35 -23.05 -20.04 -21.37
CA VAL A 35 -21.67 -20.54 -21.34
C VAL A 35 -21.36 -21.44 -22.55
N ALA A 36 -22.25 -22.39 -22.86
CA ALA A 36 -22.07 -23.31 -23.97
C ALA A 36 -22.12 -22.59 -25.34
N ARG A 37 -23.00 -21.59 -25.45
CA ARG A 37 -23.24 -20.86 -26.70
C ARG A 37 -22.26 -19.71 -26.92
N LEU A 38 -21.69 -19.13 -25.86
CA LEU A 38 -20.60 -18.15 -25.96
C LEU A 38 -19.25 -18.80 -26.27
N GLY A 39 -19.04 -20.07 -25.91
CA GLY A 39 -17.77 -20.78 -26.11
C GLY A 39 -17.17 -20.67 -27.52
N PRO A 40 -17.92 -20.99 -28.59
CA PRO A 40 -17.44 -20.88 -29.97
C PRO A 40 -17.09 -19.44 -30.37
N LEU A 41 -17.88 -18.47 -29.93
CA LEU A 41 -17.69 -17.05 -30.23
C LEU A 41 -16.43 -16.51 -29.54
N VAL A 42 -16.23 -16.86 -28.26
CA VAL A 42 -15.06 -16.49 -27.47
C VAL A 42 -13.80 -17.12 -28.08
N THR A 43 -13.84 -18.41 -28.45
CA THR A 43 -12.72 -19.11 -29.10
C THR A 43 -12.27 -18.41 -30.38
N ARG A 44 -13.23 -17.91 -31.18
CA ARG A 44 -12.94 -17.21 -32.43
C ARG A 44 -12.50 -15.75 -32.24
N ALA A 45 -13.03 -15.05 -31.25
CA ALA A 45 -12.59 -13.68 -30.91
C ALA A 45 -11.12 -13.66 -30.48
N GLY A 46 -10.65 -14.76 -29.89
CA GLY A 46 -9.27 -14.92 -29.45
C GLY A 46 -8.98 -14.25 -28.10
N PRO A 47 -7.86 -14.62 -27.45
CA PRO A 47 -7.58 -14.27 -26.06
C PRO A 47 -7.47 -12.76 -25.82
N ARG A 48 -6.97 -12.00 -26.81
CA ARG A 48 -6.78 -10.55 -26.70
C ARG A 48 -8.11 -9.79 -26.66
N ALA A 49 -9.06 -10.12 -27.53
CA ALA A 49 -10.37 -9.47 -27.55
C ALA A 49 -11.16 -9.75 -26.26
N ILE A 50 -11.03 -10.96 -25.72
CA ILE A 50 -11.66 -11.35 -24.46
C ILE A 50 -11.02 -10.65 -23.27
N THR A 51 -9.69 -10.54 -23.25
CA THR A 51 -8.95 -9.76 -22.24
C THR A 51 -9.43 -8.30 -22.25
N GLN A 52 -9.57 -7.68 -23.43
CA GLN A 52 -10.06 -6.30 -23.55
C GLN A 52 -11.53 -6.15 -23.10
N ALA A 53 -12.40 -7.11 -23.42
CA ALA A 53 -13.78 -7.10 -22.95
C ALA A 53 -13.88 -7.23 -21.43
N ILE A 54 -13.07 -8.10 -20.82
CA ILE A 54 -12.99 -8.26 -19.37
C ILE A 54 -12.50 -6.97 -18.70
N ALA A 55 -11.43 -6.36 -19.22
CA ALA A 55 -10.93 -5.07 -18.72
C ALA A 55 -12.04 -4.00 -18.76
N SER A 56 -12.72 -3.86 -19.90
CA SER A 56 -13.81 -2.89 -20.07
C SER A 56 -14.98 -3.13 -19.10
N TYR A 57 -15.41 -4.38 -18.87
CA TYR A 57 -16.48 -4.66 -17.91
C TYR A 57 -16.04 -4.50 -16.46
N ALA A 58 -14.79 -4.80 -16.15
CA ALA A 58 -14.24 -4.58 -14.81
C ALA A 58 -14.16 -3.08 -14.49
N GLU A 59 -13.77 -2.23 -15.44
CA GLU A 59 -13.81 -0.76 -15.31
C GLU A 59 -15.24 -0.23 -15.13
N ALA A 60 -16.22 -0.86 -15.77
CA ALA A 60 -17.63 -0.54 -15.61
C ALA A 60 -18.27 -1.13 -14.34
N GLU A 61 -17.48 -1.83 -13.50
CA GLU A 61 -17.94 -2.56 -12.30
C GLU A 61 -19.03 -3.63 -12.58
N ASP A 62 -19.19 -4.07 -13.84
CA ASP A 62 -20.15 -5.11 -14.22
C ASP A 62 -19.56 -6.51 -14.02
N LEU A 63 -19.43 -6.89 -12.74
CA LEU A 63 -18.89 -8.20 -12.34
C LEU A 63 -19.72 -9.38 -12.85
N GLY A 64 -21.00 -9.17 -13.15
CA GLY A 64 -21.85 -10.23 -13.70
C GLY A 64 -21.37 -10.68 -15.08
N ARG A 65 -21.04 -9.71 -15.95
CA ARG A 65 -20.50 -9.99 -17.29
C ARG A 65 -19.10 -10.58 -17.25
N VAL A 66 -18.26 -10.06 -16.35
CA VAL A 66 -16.93 -10.59 -16.09
C VAL A 66 -17.00 -12.08 -15.74
N GLU A 67 -17.87 -12.48 -14.81
CA GLU A 67 -17.99 -13.89 -14.41
C GLU A 67 -18.43 -14.82 -15.54
N ILE A 68 -19.35 -14.35 -16.38
CA ILE A 68 -19.80 -15.12 -17.55
C ILE A 68 -18.63 -15.36 -18.49
N LEU A 69 -17.85 -14.32 -18.79
CA LEU A 69 -16.67 -14.45 -19.64
C LEU A 69 -15.60 -15.37 -19.04
N LEU A 70 -15.32 -15.26 -17.74
CA LEU A 70 -14.38 -16.15 -17.05
C LEU A 70 -14.83 -17.62 -17.11
N LYS A 71 -16.12 -17.89 -16.84
CA LYS A 71 -16.69 -19.25 -16.95
C LYS A 71 -16.61 -19.80 -18.37
N VAL A 72 -16.86 -18.97 -19.37
CA VAL A 72 -16.75 -19.36 -20.79
C VAL A 72 -15.30 -19.69 -21.12
N MET A 73 -14.34 -18.84 -20.73
CA MET A 73 -12.91 -19.07 -20.95
C MET A 73 -12.45 -20.40 -20.35
N ASP A 74 -12.87 -20.69 -19.12
CA ASP A 74 -12.54 -21.95 -18.44
C ASP A 74 -13.15 -23.16 -19.19
N SER A 75 -14.39 -23.04 -19.66
CA SER A 75 -15.08 -24.12 -20.40
C SER A 75 -14.42 -24.48 -21.73
N VAL A 76 -13.80 -23.51 -22.40
CA VAL A 76 -13.09 -23.73 -23.67
C VAL A 76 -11.58 -23.91 -23.49
N SER A 77 -11.10 -24.01 -22.24
CA SER A 77 -9.66 -24.11 -21.91
C SER A 77 -8.83 -23.02 -22.60
N MET A 78 -9.36 -21.79 -22.66
CA MET A 78 -8.68 -20.66 -23.26
C MET A 78 -7.43 -20.29 -22.44
N GLY A 79 -6.39 -19.82 -23.13
CA GLY A 79 -5.12 -19.43 -22.52
C GLY A 79 -5.27 -18.40 -21.39
N ALA A 80 -4.20 -18.24 -20.60
CA ALA A 80 -4.18 -17.32 -19.48
C ALA A 80 -4.51 -15.88 -19.91
N LEU A 81 -5.25 -15.17 -19.05
CA LEU A 81 -5.48 -13.74 -19.18
C LEU A 81 -4.15 -12.99 -19.16
N GLU A 82 -4.10 -11.90 -19.91
CA GLU A 82 -2.97 -10.97 -19.87
C GLU A 82 -2.99 -10.17 -18.55
N ALA A 83 -1.84 -9.63 -18.17
CA ALA A 83 -1.68 -8.92 -16.89
C ALA A 83 -2.64 -7.72 -16.75
N GLU A 84 -2.94 -7.02 -17.85
CA GLU A 84 -3.86 -5.87 -17.88
C GLU A 84 -5.26 -6.25 -17.38
N ALA A 85 -5.90 -7.27 -17.96
CA ALA A 85 -7.22 -7.72 -17.50
C ALA A 85 -7.21 -8.18 -16.04
N LEU A 86 -6.14 -8.87 -15.60
CA LEU A 86 -6.02 -9.31 -14.22
C LEU A 86 -5.90 -8.12 -13.24
N ASN A 87 -5.22 -7.04 -13.63
CA ASN A 87 -5.15 -5.81 -12.83
C ASN A 87 -6.52 -5.14 -12.70
N HIS A 88 -7.27 -5.00 -13.80
CA HIS A 88 -8.64 -4.45 -13.74
C HIS A 88 -9.58 -5.30 -12.89
N LEU A 89 -9.50 -6.63 -13.03
CA LEU A 89 -10.27 -7.57 -12.20
C LEU A 89 -9.93 -7.44 -10.72
N LEU A 90 -8.64 -7.30 -10.40
CA LEU A 90 -8.19 -7.12 -9.01
C LEU A 90 -8.84 -5.87 -8.40
N VAL A 91 -8.79 -4.75 -9.12
CA VAL A 91 -9.42 -3.48 -8.67
C VAL A 91 -10.93 -3.66 -8.49
N ALA A 92 -11.62 -4.22 -9.48
CA ALA A 92 -13.07 -4.38 -9.45
C ALA A 92 -13.54 -5.32 -8.32
N TYR A 93 -12.82 -6.43 -8.08
CA TYR A 93 -13.13 -7.33 -6.96
C TYR A 93 -12.86 -6.70 -5.60
N VAL A 94 -11.77 -5.93 -5.47
CA VAL A 94 -11.46 -5.19 -4.24
C VAL A 94 -12.55 -4.14 -3.96
N GLN A 95 -12.95 -3.36 -4.97
CA GLN A 95 -14.04 -2.37 -4.87
C GLN A 95 -15.37 -3.00 -4.47
N SER A 96 -15.68 -4.16 -5.03
CA SER A 96 -16.89 -4.94 -4.73
C SER A 96 -16.79 -5.78 -3.43
N ARG A 97 -15.67 -5.69 -2.70
CA ARG A 97 -15.39 -6.41 -1.45
C ARG A 97 -15.42 -7.93 -1.55
N ARG A 98 -15.07 -8.46 -2.72
CA ARG A 98 -15.02 -9.89 -2.99
C ARG A 98 -13.63 -10.45 -2.71
N LEU A 99 -13.26 -10.46 -1.43
CA LEU A 99 -11.90 -10.85 -1.01
C LEU A 99 -11.52 -12.30 -1.34
N GLU A 100 -12.49 -13.22 -1.41
CA GLU A 100 -12.25 -14.60 -1.82
C GLU A 100 -11.82 -14.67 -3.30
N ASP A 101 -12.48 -13.91 -4.17
CA ASP A 101 -12.12 -13.80 -5.58
C ASP A 101 -10.78 -13.09 -5.76
N VAL A 102 -10.48 -12.06 -4.96
CA VAL A 102 -9.14 -11.45 -4.89
C VAL A 102 -8.08 -12.50 -4.55
N ALA A 103 -8.32 -13.34 -3.53
CA ALA A 103 -7.37 -14.36 -3.12
C ALA A 103 -7.12 -15.41 -4.22
N THR A 104 -8.17 -15.84 -4.93
CA THR A 104 -8.01 -16.77 -6.06
C THR A 104 -7.26 -16.14 -7.23
N LEU A 105 -7.57 -14.88 -7.55
CA LEU A 105 -6.92 -14.11 -8.61
C LEU A 105 -5.42 -13.92 -8.33
N LEU A 106 -5.06 -13.51 -7.11
CA LEU A 106 -3.66 -13.30 -6.72
C LEU A 106 -2.83 -14.59 -6.78
N ARG A 107 -3.42 -15.74 -6.39
CA ARG A 107 -2.75 -17.05 -6.53
C ARG A 107 -2.52 -17.40 -8.00
N ARG A 108 -3.49 -17.08 -8.88
CA ARG A 108 -3.36 -17.28 -10.33
C ARG A 108 -2.25 -16.41 -10.90
N MET A 109 -2.19 -15.12 -10.53
CA MET A 109 -1.12 -14.20 -10.95
C MET A 109 0.25 -14.70 -10.51
N LYS A 110 0.38 -15.15 -9.24
CA LYS A 110 1.62 -15.74 -8.71
C LYS A 110 2.05 -17.00 -9.48
N ALA A 111 1.12 -17.91 -9.77
CA ALA A 111 1.40 -19.13 -10.52
C ALA A 111 1.85 -18.83 -11.97
N ALA A 112 1.35 -17.74 -12.55
CA ALA A 112 1.75 -17.24 -13.86
C ALA A 112 3.06 -16.41 -13.84
N GLY A 113 3.64 -16.16 -12.66
CA GLY A 113 4.83 -15.32 -12.51
C GLY A 113 4.57 -13.82 -12.82
N MET A 114 3.31 -13.39 -12.79
CA MET A 114 2.92 -12.01 -13.04
C MET A 114 2.97 -11.20 -11.74
N VAL A 115 3.28 -9.91 -11.83
CA VAL A 115 3.21 -8.97 -10.70
C VAL A 115 2.06 -7.99 -10.97
N PRO A 116 1.11 -7.79 -10.03
CA PRO A 116 0.01 -6.88 -10.23
C PRO A 116 0.52 -5.44 -10.24
N GLU A 117 -0.13 -4.60 -11.05
CA GLU A 117 0.03 -3.16 -10.89
C GLU A 117 -0.82 -2.71 -9.70
N LEU A 118 -0.15 -2.28 -8.63
CA LEU A 118 -0.82 -1.88 -7.38
C LEU A 118 -1.24 -0.40 -7.36
N GLY A 119 -0.73 0.42 -8.29
CA GLY A 119 -1.06 1.85 -8.37
C GLY A 119 -2.58 2.14 -8.38
N PRO A 120 -3.39 1.40 -9.14
CA PRO A 120 -4.86 1.55 -9.08
C PRO A 120 -5.47 1.23 -7.70
N LEU A 121 -4.86 0.34 -6.92
CA LEU A 121 -5.32 0.00 -5.56
C LEU A 121 -4.97 1.10 -4.54
N ASP A 122 -3.91 1.87 -4.76
CA ASP A 122 -3.45 2.92 -3.85
C ASP A 122 -4.54 3.97 -3.59
N GLY A 123 -5.25 4.38 -4.66
CA GLY A 123 -6.37 5.30 -4.57
C GLY A 123 -7.56 4.72 -3.79
N TRP A 124 -7.87 3.44 -4.04
CA TRP A 124 -8.93 2.74 -3.32
C TRP A 124 -8.61 2.56 -1.83
N VAL A 125 -7.36 2.22 -1.50
CA VAL A 125 -6.89 2.09 -0.12
C VAL A 125 -7.04 3.42 0.61
N THR A 126 -6.57 4.51 0.01
CA THR A 126 -6.68 5.86 0.58
C THR A 126 -8.14 6.23 0.86
N ALA A 127 -9.04 6.03 -0.11
CA ALA A 127 -10.46 6.30 0.04
C ALA A 127 -11.13 5.42 1.13
N THR A 128 -10.78 4.13 1.17
CA THR A 128 -11.33 3.15 2.12
C THR A 128 -10.90 3.42 3.55
N LEU A 129 -9.64 3.82 3.76
CA LEU A 129 -9.12 4.28 5.05
C LEU A 129 -9.80 5.58 5.50
N GLY A 130 -9.99 6.53 4.58
CA GLY A 130 -10.74 7.77 4.83
C GLY A 130 -12.19 7.51 5.28
N ALA A 131 -12.84 6.50 4.69
CA ALA A 131 -14.16 6.02 5.10
C ALA A 131 -14.16 5.20 6.42
N GLY A 132 -13.01 5.04 7.08
CA GLY A 132 -12.87 4.34 8.37
C GLY A 132 -12.90 2.81 8.28
N LYS A 133 -12.88 2.23 7.08
CA LYS A 133 -12.95 0.77 6.87
C LYS A 133 -11.57 0.12 6.97
N VAL A 134 -10.90 0.31 8.10
CA VAL A 134 -9.52 -0.13 8.34
C VAL A 134 -9.34 -1.64 8.19
N GLN A 135 -10.27 -2.43 8.75
CA GLN A 135 -10.19 -3.90 8.69
C GLN A 135 -10.13 -4.43 7.26
N LEU A 136 -10.92 -3.85 6.35
CA LEU A 136 -10.97 -4.27 4.95
C LEU A 136 -9.62 -4.07 4.24
N VAL A 137 -8.89 -3.02 4.59
CA VAL A 137 -7.54 -2.75 4.07
C VAL A 137 -6.51 -3.70 4.70
N GLU A 138 -6.63 -4.00 5.99
CA GLU A 138 -5.77 -5.00 6.64
C GLU A 138 -5.94 -6.38 6.02
N ASP A 139 -7.17 -6.78 5.68
CA ASP A 139 -7.46 -8.05 5.02
C ASP A 139 -6.83 -8.09 3.61
N LEU A 140 -6.95 -7.01 2.83
CA LEU A 140 -6.30 -6.88 1.52
C LEU A 140 -4.78 -6.99 1.61
N ILE A 141 -4.16 -6.27 2.57
CA ILE A 141 -2.72 -6.34 2.82
C ILE A 141 -2.32 -7.78 3.20
N GLY A 142 -3.13 -8.47 4.01
CA GLY A 142 -2.92 -9.88 4.33
C GLY A 142 -2.86 -10.75 3.09
N LEU A 143 -3.86 -10.64 2.21
CA LEU A 143 -3.92 -11.41 0.96
C LEU A 143 -2.72 -11.15 0.06
N LEU A 144 -2.34 -9.89 -0.14
CA LEU A 144 -1.19 -9.50 -0.96
C LEU A 144 0.13 -9.97 -0.35
N ARG A 145 0.27 -9.92 0.98
CA ARG A 145 1.47 -10.38 1.68
C ARG A 145 1.65 -11.89 1.54
N ASP A 146 0.58 -12.66 1.65
CA ASP A 146 0.65 -14.13 1.58
C ASP A 146 1.09 -14.63 0.18
N VAL A 147 0.83 -13.85 -0.86
CA VAL A 147 1.36 -14.11 -2.20
C VAL A 147 2.73 -13.46 -2.47
N GLY A 148 3.20 -12.55 -1.61
CA GLY A 148 4.47 -11.84 -1.77
C GLY A 148 4.39 -10.64 -2.71
N MET A 149 3.20 -10.03 -2.84
CA MET A 149 2.89 -8.94 -3.77
C MET A 149 2.45 -7.65 -3.05
N CYS A 150 2.87 -7.44 -1.81
CA CYS A 150 2.61 -6.18 -1.11
C CYS A 150 3.58 -5.07 -1.55
N SER A 151 3.11 -3.81 -1.52
CA SER A 151 3.96 -2.63 -1.66
C SER A 151 4.12 -1.88 -0.33
N ALA A 152 5.19 -1.09 -0.21
CA ALA A 152 5.41 -0.22 0.93
C ALA A 152 4.27 0.79 1.11
N PHE A 153 3.73 1.33 0.01
CA PHE A 153 2.65 2.30 0.02
C PHE A 153 1.43 1.83 0.83
N LEU A 154 1.00 0.57 0.66
CA LEU A 154 -0.18 0.05 1.36
C LEU A 154 0.01 0.05 2.89
N TYR A 155 1.20 -0.33 3.35
CA TYR A 155 1.56 -0.28 4.76
C TYR A 155 1.67 1.17 5.26
N GLU A 156 2.29 2.06 4.50
CA GLU A 156 2.43 3.47 4.86
C GLU A 156 1.07 4.17 4.99
N ALA A 157 0.15 3.93 4.06
CA ALA A 157 -1.21 4.46 4.13
C ALA A 157 -1.93 3.99 5.42
N LEU A 158 -1.81 2.70 5.76
CA LEU A 158 -2.38 2.14 6.97
C LEU A 158 -1.73 2.74 8.24
N ILE A 159 -0.40 2.89 8.25
CA ILE A 159 0.35 3.50 9.36
C ILE A 159 -0.12 4.93 9.60
N LEU A 160 -0.20 5.75 8.56
CA LEU A 160 -0.63 7.16 8.68
C LEU A 160 -2.06 7.25 9.23
N ARG A 161 -2.96 6.38 8.78
CA ARG A 161 -4.33 6.32 9.31
C ARG A 161 -4.38 5.90 10.79
N GLN A 162 -3.57 4.93 11.18
CA GLN A 162 -3.46 4.48 12.57
C GLN A 162 -2.85 5.57 13.47
N LEU A 163 -1.91 6.38 12.97
CA LEU A 163 -1.37 7.54 13.68
C LEU A 163 -2.43 8.61 13.94
N GLU A 164 -3.25 8.96 12.94
CA GLU A 164 -4.34 9.94 13.09
C GLU A 164 -5.36 9.53 14.17
N SER A 165 -5.63 8.23 14.28
CA SER A 165 -6.54 7.68 15.29
C SER A 165 -5.89 7.50 16.67
N GLY A 166 -4.60 7.80 16.83
CA GLY A 166 -3.86 7.61 18.09
C GLY A 166 -3.58 6.14 18.44
N ALA A 167 -3.80 5.21 17.50
CA ALA A 167 -3.64 3.78 17.72
C ALA A 167 -2.17 3.33 17.64
N LEU A 168 -1.30 3.87 18.51
CA LEU A 168 0.15 3.72 18.44
C LEU A 168 0.62 2.24 18.47
N GLN A 169 -0.05 1.37 19.23
CA GLN A 169 0.27 -0.06 19.25
C GLN A 169 0.02 -0.74 17.90
N ASN A 170 -1.03 -0.31 17.17
CA ASN A 170 -1.30 -0.82 15.84
C ASN A 170 -0.25 -0.31 14.84
N VAL A 171 0.15 0.97 14.97
CA VAL A 171 1.24 1.55 14.16
C VAL A 171 2.51 0.70 14.27
N LEU A 172 2.93 0.39 15.50
CA LEU A 172 4.13 -0.41 15.77
C LEU A 172 4.05 -1.80 15.13
N ARG A 173 2.90 -2.47 15.29
CA ARG A 173 2.66 -3.80 14.69
C ARG A 173 2.70 -3.73 13.15
N THR A 174 2.16 -2.67 12.56
CA THR A 174 2.18 -2.47 11.10
C THR A 174 3.59 -2.19 10.60
N CYS A 175 4.39 -1.42 11.34
CA CYS A 175 5.82 -1.20 11.04
C CYS A 175 6.63 -2.50 11.04
N GLU A 176 6.38 -3.38 12.01
CA GLU A 176 7.00 -4.71 12.05
C GLU A 176 6.63 -5.56 10.84
N LYS A 177 5.34 -5.57 10.45
CA LYS A 177 4.89 -6.27 9.24
C LYS A 177 5.54 -5.73 7.97
N LEU A 178 5.71 -4.41 7.85
CA LEU A 178 6.41 -3.76 6.73
C LEU A 178 7.85 -4.26 6.64
N ARG A 179 8.57 -4.27 7.77
CA ARG A 179 9.95 -4.76 7.85
C ARG A 179 10.06 -6.25 7.53
N ASP A 180 9.17 -7.06 8.10
CA ASP A 180 9.16 -8.52 7.90
C ASP A 180 8.83 -8.90 6.45
N ALA A 181 8.10 -8.03 5.73
CA ALA A 181 7.89 -8.14 4.29
C ALA A 181 9.11 -7.70 3.45
N GLY A 182 10.21 -7.27 4.08
CA GLY A 182 11.42 -6.78 3.40
C GLY A 182 11.24 -5.44 2.70
N LEU A 183 10.19 -4.69 3.05
CA LEU A 183 9.87 -3.39 2.46
C LEU A 183 10.50 -2.27 3.30
N THR A 184 10.84 -1.17 2.65
CA THR A 184 11.39 0.03 3.30
C THR A 184 10.36 1.14 3.31
N ALA A 185 10.13 1.74 4.48
CA ALA A 185 9.26 2.89 4.60
C ALA A 185 9.90 4.15 3.99
N SER A 186 9.07 5.02 3.42
CA SER A 186 9.51 6.33 2.96
C SER A 186 9.99 7.21 4.13
N PRO A 187 10.96 8.12 3.90
CA PRO A 187 11.41 9.05 4.95
C PRO A 187 10.26 9.87 5.57
N THR A 188 9.27 10.22 4.76
CA THR A 188 8.06 10.93 5.20
C THR A 188 7.25 10.10 6.19
N CYS A 189 7.11 8.79 5.95
CA CYS A 189 6.42 7.89 6.87
C CYS A 189 7.19 7.76 8.20
N VAL A 190 8.51 7.56 8.14
CA VAL A 190 9.37 7.49 9.35
C VAL A 190 9.21 8.76 10.20
N ASP A 191 9.30 9.93 9.57
CA ASP A 191 9.16 11.22 10.23
C ASP A 191 7.80 11.39 10.92
N ALA A 192 6.72 10.93 10.28
CA ALA A 192 5.36 10.99 10.83
C ALA A 192 5.19 10.06 12.04
N VAL A 193 5.69 8.83 11.96
CA VAL A 193 5.62 7.85 13.06
C VAL A 193 6.39 8.34 14.28
N LEU A 194 7.59 8.89 14.07
CA LEU A 194 8.40 9.44 15.16
C LEU A 194 7.76 10.64 15.84
N GLU A 195 7.13 11.53 15.07
CA GLU A 195 6.37 12.63 15.63
C GLU A 195 5.18 12.14 16.47
N GLY A 196 4.47 11.12 16.00
CA GLY A 196 3.41 10.47 16.77
C GLY A 196 3.91 9.85 18.08
N CYS A 197 5.04 9.13 18.04
CA CYS A 197 5.67 8.54 19.23
C CYS A 197 6.12 9.62 20.23
N ALA A 198 6.74 10.69 19.73
CA ALA A 198 7.19 11.82 20.55
C ALA A 198 6.01 12.52 21.24
N LYS A 199 4.92 12.80 20.50
CA LYS A 199 3.70 13.37 21.09
C LYS A 199 3.08 12.49 22.17
N ALA A 200 3.24 11.16 22.07
CA ALA A 200 2.81 10.22 23.12
C ALA A 200 3.77 10.15 24.32
N GLY A 201 4.93 10.81 24.27
CA GLY A 201 5.91 10.88 25.36
C GLY A 201 6.78 9.61 25.52
N ASP A 202 6.65 8.63 24.62
CA ASP A 202 7.31 7.32 24.73
C ASP A 202 8.57 7.24 23.86
N LEU A 203 9.72 7.56 24.49
CA LEU A 203 11.04 7.56 23.85
C LEU A 203 11.60 6.17 23.56
N ASN A 204 11.14 5.15 24.28
CA ASN A 204 11.54 3.78 23.96
C ASN A 204 10.99 3.38 22.60
N GLN A 205 9.80 3.87 22.25
CA GLN A 205 9.25 3.68 20.90
C GLN A 205 10.01 4.48 19.85
N VAL A 206 10.46 5.70 20.15
CA VAL A 206 11.31 6.48 19.21
C VAL A 206 12.55 5.67 18.80
N LYS A 207 13.30 5.12 19.76
CA LYS A 207 14.48 4.28 19.48
C LYS A 207 14.10 3.01 18.71
N ARG A 208 13.01 2.36 19.10
CA ARG A 208 12.52 1.14 18.42
C ARG A 208 12.14 1.43 16.98
N ILE A 209 11.45 2.54 16.70
CA ILE A 209 11.05 2.94 15.35
C ILE A 209 12.25 3.23 14.47
N ILE A 210 13.29 3.89 14.98
CA ILE A 210 14.54 4.10 14.23
C ILE A 210 15.17 2.76 13.84
N GLY A 211 15.17 1.78 14.75
CA GLY A 211 15.63 0.42 14.43
C GLY A 211 14.72 -0.36 13.49
N LEU A 212 13.41 -0.08 13.47
CA LEU A 212 12.41 -0.79 12.65
C LEU A 212 12.32 -0.24 11.23
N LEU A 213 12.27 1.09 11.08
CA LEU A 213 11.99 1.76 9.81
C LEU A 213 13.21 2.47 9.22
N GLY A 214 14.28 2.64 10.00
CA GLY A 214 15.49 3.32 9.59
C GLY A 214 15.59 4.75 10.13
N THR A 215 16.59 5.47 9.63
CA THR A 215 16.94 6.81 10.11
C THR A 215 15.96 7.86 9.57
N PRO A 216 15.45 8.75 10.43
CA PRO A 216 14.58 9.84 10.00
C PRO A 216 15.33 10.94 9.25
N SER A 217 14.58 11.91 8.74
CA SER A 217 15.19 13.09 8.13
C SER A 217 15.99 13.90 9.15
N ILE A 218 17.01 14.60 8.66
CA ILE A 218 17.84 15.50 9.46
C ILE A 218 16.98 16.56 10.17
N HIS A 219 15.95 17.07 9.49
CA HIS A 219 15.03 18.04 10.06
C HIS A 219 14.27 17.45 11.26
N LYS A 220 13.79 16.21 11.13
CA LYS A 220 13.09 15.52 12.23
C LYS A 220 14.04 15.19 13.38
N LEU A 221 15.28 14.79 13.12
CA LEU A 221 16.29 14.59 14.19
C LEU A 221 16.51 15.87 15.00
N ARG A 222 16.69 17.02 14.34
CA ARG A 222 16.82 18.32 15.03
C ARG A 222 15.62 18.62 15.93
N TRP A 223 14.42 18.38 15.42
CA TRP A 223 13.19 18.58 16.19
C TRP A 223 13.11 17.63 17.40
N LEU A 224 13.43 16.34 17.22
CA LEU A 224 13.43 15.34 18.29
C LEU A 224 14.43 15.69 19.40
N VAL A 225 15.64 16.16 19.06
CA VAL A 225 16.63 16.61 20.05
C VAL A 225 16.08 17.76 20.89
N GLY A 226 15.51 18.78 20.23
CA GLY A 226 14.91 19.93 20.91
C GLY A 226 13.78 19.51 21.85
N TRP A 227 12.89 18.64 21.39
CA TRP A 227 11.79 18.11 22.19
C TRP A 227 12.26 17.29 23.40
N CYS A 228 13.21 16.35 23.22
CA CYS A 228 13.77 15.56 24.33
C CYS A 228 14.41 16.46 25.39
N ALA A 229 15.16 17.48 24.95
CA ALA A 229 15.84 18.40 25.85
C ALA A 229 14.86 19.29 26.62
N SER A 230 13.75 19.73 26.01
CA SER A 230 12.71 20.50 26.72
C SER A 230 11.97 19.68 27.78
N GLU A 231 11.86 18.37 27.59
CA GLU A 231 11.31 17.43 28.57
C GLU A 231 12.31 17.06 29.68
N GLY A 232 13.52 17.63 29.67
CA GLY A 232 14.58 17.32 30.63
C GLY A 232 15.22 15.94 30.42
N LYS A 233 14.93 15.27 29.30
CA LYS A 233 15.37 13.93 28.95
C LYS A 233 16.65 13.99 28.10
N VAL A 234 17.72 14.37 28.78
CA VAL A 234 18.98 14.78 28.15
C VAL A 234 19.76 13.60 27.57
N ASP A 235 19.68 12.43 28.21
CA ASP A 235 20.37 11.21 27.75
C ASP A 235 19.83 10.78 26.37
N GLU A 236 18.52 10.92 26.15
CA GLU A 236 17.88 10.63 24.86
C GLU A 236 18.16 11.70 23.81
N ALA A 237 18.24 12.97 24.22
CA ALA A 237 18.66 14.04 23.34
C ALA A 237 20.10 13.83 22.83
N GLU A 238 21.03 13.40 23.69
CA GLU A 238 22.41 13.03 23.30
C GLU A 238 22.42 11.82 22.35
N ALA A 239 21.57 10.81 22.58
CA ALA A 239 21.47 9.66 21.67
C ALA A 239 21.00 10.08 20.26
N MET A 240 20.06 11.02 20.15
CA MET A 240 19.63 11.57 18.86
C MET A 240 20.74 12.39 18.18
N VAL A 241 21.56 13.10 18.96
CA VAL A 241 22.75 13.82 18.46
C VAL A 241 23.81 12.86 17.93
N ALA A 242 24.05 11.74 18.62
CA ALA A 242 24.96 10.70 18.14
C ALA A 242 24.51 10.14 16.78
N LEU A 243 23.23 9.85 16.61
CA LEU A 243 22.66 9.41 15.33
C LEU A 243 22.85 10.46 14.21
N MET A 244 22.71 11.76 14.52
CA MET A 244 23.01 12.82 13.55
C MET A 244 24.48 12.81 13.13
N GLN A 245 25.40 12.65 14.07
CA GLN A 245 26.83 12.63 13.81
C GLN A 245 27.25 11.39 13.00
N GLU A 246 26.68 10.22 13.31
CA GLU A 246 26.85 8.99 12.54
C GLU A 246 26.36 9.15 11.09
N ALA A 247 25.27 9.90 10.88
CA ALA A 247 24.77 10.27 9.56
C ALA A 247 25.62 11.37 8.86
N GLY A 248 26.74 11.78 9.44
CA GLY A 248 27.63 12.81 8.89
C GLY A 248 27.12 14.24 9.05
N VAL A 249 26.13 14.46 9.91
CA VAL A 249 25.52 15.77 10.12
C VAL A 249 26.03 16.39 11.42
N ALA A 250 26.73 17.52 11.29
CA ALA A 250 27.18 18.28 12.45
C ALA A 250 25.99 18.89 13.21
N PRO A 251 25.91 18.70 14.55
CA PRO A 251 24.94 19.41 15.38
C PRO A 251 25.23 20.91 15.35
N ASP A 252 24.18 21.71 15.21
CA ASP A 252 24.31 23.16 15.19
C ASP A 252 24.20 23.76 16.60
N THR A 253 24.41 25.08 16.69
CA THR A 253 24.36 25.80 17.96
C THR A 253 22.97 25.77 18.60
N ILE A 254 21.90 25.56 17.82
CA ILE A 254 20.52 25.48 18.33
C ILE A 254 20.35 24.17 19.11
N ILE A 255 20.81 23.05 18.54
CA ILE A 255 20.83 21.75 19.20
C ILE A 255 21.61 21.80 20.51
N TRP A 256 22.83 22.34 20.49
CA TRP A 256 23.64 22.42 21.70
C TRP A 256 23.01 23.31 22.78
N ARG A 257 22.37 24.42 22.39
CA ARG A 257 21.62 25.26 23.35
C ARG A 257 20.43 24.52 23.96
N ALA A 258 19.72 23.71 23.18
CA ALA A 258 18.64 22.88 23.69
C ALA A 258 19.16 21.89 24.74
N LEU A 259 20.23 21.16 24.43
CA LEU A 259 20.90 20.25 25.38
C LEU A 259 21.37 20.96 26.65
N TYR A 260 21.98 22.14 26.54
CA TYR A 260 22.38 22.96 27.69
C TYR A 260 21.19 23.26 28.62
N ASN A 261 20.06 23.69 28.05
CA ASN A 261 18.85 23.94 28.81
C ASN A 261 18.32 22.65 29.46
N GLY A 262 18.35 21.53 28.74
CA GLY A 262 17.98 20.22 29.28
C GLY A 262 18.82 19.81 30.49
N TYR A 263 20.15 19.90 30.40
CA TYR A 263 21.06 19.63 31.54
C TYR A 263 20.79 20.56 32.72
N ARG A 264 20.50 21.84 32.46
CA ARG A 264 20.09 22.78 33.51
C ARG A 264 18.78 22.39 34.18
N HIS A 265 17.79 21.92 33.44
CA HIS A 265 16.54 21.42 34.00
C HIS A 265 16.75 20.16 34.86
N ARG A 266 17.69 19.29 34.48
CA ARG A 266 18.11 18.12 35.27
C ARG A 266 19.01 18.46 36.47
N SER A 267 19.37 19.74 36.66
CA SER A 267 20.36 20.20 37.66
C SER A 267 21.74 19.53 37.51
N ASP A 268 22.08 19.07 36.32
CA ASP A 268 23.39 18.52 36.00
C ASP A 268 24.31 19.63 35.48
N HIS A 269 25.05 20.22 36.42
CA HIS A 269 25.96 21.32 36.13
C HIS A 269 27.18 20.90 35.30
N LEU A 270 27.62 19.64 35.41
CA LEU A 270 28.82 19.15 34.72
C LEU A 270 28.51 18.87 33.25
N GLY A 271 27.37 18.21 32.97
CA GLY A 271 26.84 18.06 31.62
C GLY A 271 26.59 19.41 30.93
N ALA A 272 26.02 20.38 31.65
CA ALA A 272 25.81 21.74 31.13
C ALA A 272 27.14 22.44 30.76
N GLN A 273 28.19 22.30 31.58
CA GLN A 273 29.53 22.85 31.27
C GLN A 273 30.16 22.18 30.04
N ASN A 274 30.03 20.86 29.92
CA ASN A 274 30.53 20.12 28.74
C ASN A 274 29.85 20.59 27.45
N VAL A 275 28.54 20.79 27.47
CA VAL A 275 27.80 21.32 26.31
C VAL A 275 28.20 22.75 25.97
N LEU A 276 28.47 23.61 26.97
CA LEU A 276 28.98 24.96 26.72
C LEU A 276 30.33 24.97 26.00
N GLN A 277 31.20 24.01 26.30
CA GLN A 277 32.46 23.87 25.57
C GLN A 277 32.20 23.49 24.11
N ARG A 278 31.32 22.51 23.85
CA ARG A 278 30.89 22.13 22.49
C ARG A 278 30.29 23.31 21.71
N ILE A 279 29.51 24.19 22.36
CA ILE A 279 28.97 25.41 21.74
C ILE A 279 30.10 26.33 21.27
N ARG A 280 31.13 26.54 22.09
CA ARG A 280 32.28 27.38 21.73
C ARG A 280 33.04 26.79 20.57
N ASP A 281 33.27 25.49 20.59
CA ASP A 281 34.00 24.78 19.53
C ASP A 281 33.23 24.85 18.19
N THR A 282 31.90 24.76 18.22
CA THR A 282 31.03 24.87 17.02
C THR A 282 30.93 26.31 16.48
N GLN A 283 31.15 27.33 17.31
CA GLN A 283 31.16 28.74 16.88
C GLN A 283 32.53 29.18 16.32
N ALA A 284 33.59 28.42 16.60
CA ALA A 284 34.94 28.69 16.16
C ALA A 284 35.30 28.02 14.82
N SER A 285 34.50 27.05 14.37
CA SER A 285 34.61 26.32 13.10
C SER A 285 33.76 26.94 12.00
#